data_AF-A0A6I1W1X4-F1
#
_entry.id   AF-A0A6I1W1X4-F1
#
_cell.length_a   1.000
_cell.length_b   1.000
_cell.length_c   1.000
_cell.angle_alpha   90.00
_cell.angle_beta   90.00
_cell.angle_gamma   90.00
#
_symmetry.space_group_name_H-M   'P 1'
#
loop_
_entity.id
_entity.type
_entity.pdbx_description
1 polymer ?
#
loop_
_entity_poly.entity_id
_entity_poly.type
_entity_poly.pdbx_seq_one_letter_code
_entity_poly.pdbx_strand_id
1 'polypeptide(L)' 'MKKLIIAAALVVFSVASQANTFSESKQLQYTKEHQTAVAKYAEKNGKPMPEIQDYKYGMKIDVAKFVRQSQDPRTCQV' A
#
# COMPACT_ATOMS: atom_id res chain seq x y z
N MET A 1 5.21 42.38 14.57
CA MET A 1 5.52 41.75 13.25
C MET A 1 6.31 40.45 13.39
N LYS A 2 7.47 40.42 14.08
CA LYS A 2 8.29 39.20 14.23
C LYS A 2 7.56 37.96 14.78
N LYS A 3 6.70 38.13 15.80
CA LYS A 3 5.90 37.02 16.38
C LYS A 3 4.86 36.45 15.42
N LEU A 4 4.25 37.29 14.58
CA LEU A 4 3.29 36.86 13.55
C LEU A 4 3.98 36.08 12.44
N ILE A 5 5.20 36.49 12.04
CA ILE A 5 6.00 35.78 11.04
C ILE A 5 6.41 34.39 11.57
N ILE A 6 6.83 34.29 12.83
CA ILE A 6 7.19 33.01 13.45
C ILE A 6 5.97 32.07 13.54
N ALA A 7 4.81 32.60 13.95
CA ALA A 7 3.58 31.82 14.01
C ALA A 7 3.14 31.31 12.63
N ALA A 8 3.20 32.16 11.60
CA ALA A 8 2.88 31.77 10.23
C ALA A 8 3.85 30.71 9.69
N ALA A 9 5.16 30.83 9.98
CA ALA A 9 6.16 29.85 9.56
C ALA A 9 5.91 28.47 10.19
N LEU A 10 5.54 28.42 11.48
CA LEU A 10 5.23 27.16 12.18
C LEU A 10 4.01 26.45 11.58
N VAL A 11 2.97 27.20 11.22
CA VAL A 11 1.77 26.64 10.56
C VAL A 11 2.14 26.05 9.19
N VAL A 12 2.87 26.78 8.36
CA VAL A 12 3.24 26.29 7.01
C VAL A 12 4.11 25.04 7.07
N PHE A 13 5.07 24.97 7.99
CA PHE A 13 5.92 23.78 8.16
C PHE A 13 5.12 22.53 8.59
N SER A 14 4.05 22.69 9.37
CA SER A 14 3.23 21.55 9.79
C SER A 14 2.44 20.91 8.64
N VAL A 15 2.05 21.68 7.61
CA VAL A 15 1.29 21.15 6.45
C VAL A 15 2.18 20.40 5.45
N ALA A 16 3.49 20.67 5.44
CA ALA A 16 4.44 19.99 4.55
C ALA A 16 4.73 18.53 4.96
N SER A 17 4.34 18.12 6.18
CA SER A 17 4.61 16.78 6.73
C SER A 17 3.47 15.78 6.50
N GLN A 18 2.52 16.10 5.63
CA GLN A 18 1.39 15.21 5.33
C GLN A 18 1.86 14.04 4.47
N ALA A 19 1.66 12.81 4.96
CA ALA A 19 1.80 11.61 4.13
C ALA A 19 0.64 11.57 3.12
N ASN A 20 0.95 11.75 1.84
CA ASN A 20 -0.03 11.58 0.78
C ASN A 20 -0.13 10.09 0.40
N THR A 21 -1.35 9.57 0.34
CA THR A 21 -1.65 8.26 -0.24
C THR A 21 -2.23 8.42 -1.65
N PHE A 22 -2.29 7.33 -2.40
CA PHE A 22 -2.99 7.30 -3.68
C PHE A 22 -4.47 7.61 -3.50
N SER A 23 -5.11 8.10 -4.55
CA SER A 23 -6.56 8.18 -4.57
C SER A 23 -7.16 6.80 -4.33
N GLU A 24 -8.29 6.74 -3.64
CA GLU A 24 -9.02 5.50 -3.37
C GLU A 24 -9.26 4.70 -4.66
N SER A 25 -9.61 5.39 -5.76
CA SER A 25 -9.79 4.78 -7.07
C SER A 25 -8.56 4.01 -7.57
N LYS A 26 -7.35 4.56 -7.39
CA LYS A 26 -6.11 3.88 -7.76
C LYS A 26 -5.82 2.70 -6.84
N GLN A 27 -6.09 2.83 -5.54
CA GLN A 27 -5.92 1.73 -4.58
C GLN A 27 -6.83 0.54 -4.92
N LEU A 28 -8.09 0.82 -5.25
CA LEU A 28 -9.06 -0.19 -5.69
C LEU A 28 -8.63 -0.85 -7.00
N GLN A 29 -8.11 -0.07 -7.95
CA GLN A 29 -7.56 -0.60 -9.19
C GLN A 29 -6.41 -1.59 -8.93
N TYR A 30 -5.41 -1.22 -8.13
CA TYR A 30 -4.28 -2.11 -7.83
C TYR A 30 -4.71 -3.38 -7.10
N THR A 31 -5.69 -3.26 -6.19
CA THR A 31 -6.27 -4.42 -5.51
C THR A 31 -6.94 -5.36 -6.52
N LYS A 32 -7.77 -4.82 -7.41
CA LYS A 32 -8.47 -5.61 -8.44
C LYS A 32 -7.49 -6.31 -9.39
N GLU A 33 -6.45 -5.61 -9.83
CA GLU A 33 -5.40 -6.16 -10.70
C GLU A 33 -4.64 -7.29 -9.99
N HIS A 34 -4.30 -7.11 -8.72
CA HIS A 34 -3.66 -8.15 -7.92
C HIS A 34 -4.55 -9.40 -7.79
N GLN A 35 -5.81 -9.23 -7.38
CA GLN A 35 -6.75 -10.34 -7.21
C GLN A 35 -6.97 -11.09 -8.52
N THR A 36 -7.07 -10.38 -9.65
CA THR A 36 -7.20 -11.00 -10.98
C THR A 36 -5.97 -11.84 -11.33
N ALA A 37 -4.76 -11.36 -11.03
CA ALA A 37 -3.53 -12.10 -11.30
C ALA A 37 -3.42 -13.37 -10.42
N VAL A 38 -3.80 -13.28 -9.14
CA VAL A 38 -3.82 -14.42 -8.22
C VAL A 38 -4.86 -15.46 -8.67
N ALA A 39 -6.06 -15.03 -9.08
CA ALA A 39 -7.09 -15.93 -9.59
C ALA A 39 -6.63 -16.71 -10.83
N LYS A 40 -6.01 -16.03 -11.80
CA LYS A 40 -5.44 -16.68 -13.00
C LYS A 40 -4.34 -17.68 -12.65
N TYR A 41 -3.50 -17.36 -11.66
CA TYR A 41 -2.48 -18.30 -11.20
C TYR A 41 -3.12 -19.52 -10.54
N ALA A 42 -4.12 -19.33 -9.69
CA ALA A 42 -4.83 -20.43 -9.04
C ALA A 42 -5.50 -21.37 -10.06
N GLU A 43 -6.25 -20.80 -11.01
CA GLU A 43 -6.90 -21.53 -12.11
C GLU A 43 -5.88 -22.34 -12.94
N LYS A 44 -4.78 -21.72 -13.37
CA LYS A 44 -3.71 -22.39 -14.12
C LYS A 44 -3.10 -23.58 -13.38
N ASN A 45 -3.11 -23.56 -12.06
CA ASN A 45 -2.55 -24.62 -11.21
C ASN A 45 -3.62 -25.55 -10.62
N GLY A 46 -4.88 -25.44 -11.07
CA GLY A 46 -5.99 -26.27 -10.56
C GLY A 46 -6.26 -26.06 -9.07
N LYS A 47 -6.03 -24.85 -8.56
CA LYS A 47 -6.23 -24.48 -7.15
C LYS A 47 -7.40 -23.49 -7.03
N PRO A 48 -8.13 -23.50 -5.90
CA PRO A 48 -9.12 -22.47 -5.63
C PRO A 48 -8.46 -21.12 -5.35
N MET A 49 -9.25 -20.04 -5.45
CA MET A 49 -8.83 -18.72 -5.01
C MET A 49 -8.52 -18.76 -3.50
N PRO A 50 -7.35 -18.28 -3.05
CA PRO A 50 -7.03 -18.25 -1.63
C PRO A 50 -7.93 -17.26 -0.89
N GLU A 51 -8.22 -17.59 0.38
CA GLU A 51 -8.83 -16.65 1.31
C GLU A 51 -7.80 -15.60 1.75
N ILE A 52 -8.26 -14.36 1.91
CA ILE A 52 -7.44 -13.28 2.46
C ILE A 52 -7.33 -13.49 3.97
N GLN A 53 -6.11 -13.55 4.48
CA GLN A 53 -5.81 -13.75 5.89
C GLN A 53 -5.18 -12.49 6.48
N ASP A 54 -5.56 -12.13 7.69
CA ASP A 54 -4.95 -11.01 8.40
C ASP A 54 -3.51 -11.35 8.79
N TYR A 55 -2.56 -10.55 8.29
CA TYR A 55 -1.15 -10.69 8.60
C TYR A 55 -0.69 -9.63 9.59
N LYS A 56 0.00 -10.06 10.65
CA LYS A 56 0.70 -9.18 11.58
C LYS A 56 2.19 -9.19 11.28
N TYR A 57 2.80 -8.01 11.26
CA TYR A 57 4.24 -7.89 11.03
C TYR A 57 5.02 -8.74 12.06
N GLY A 58 5.99 -9.52 11.57
CA GLY A 58 6.78 -10.45 12.40
C GLY A 58 6.14 -11.83 12.60
N MET A 59 4.92 -12.05 12.12
CA MET A 59 4.33 -13.38 12.10
C MET A 59 5.10 -14.30 11.14
N LYS A 60 5.50 -15.48 11.63
CA LYS A 60 6.18 -16.47 10.78
C LYS A 60 5.15 -17.10 9.85
N ILE A 61 5.48 -17.14 8.57
CA ILE A 61 4.71 -17.85 7.55
C ILE A 61 5.64 -18.93 6.97
N ASP A 62 5.15 -20.16 6.89
CA ASP A 62 5.84 -21.21 6.15
C ASP A 62 5.59 -21.02 4.65
N VAL A 63 6.52 -20.35 3.97
CA VAL A 63 6.38 -19.97 2.57
C VAL A 63 7.19 -20.92 1.70
N ALA A 64 6.49 -21.83 1.01
CA ALA A 64 7.12 -22.67 -0.01
C ALA A 64 7.46 -21.89 -1.30
N LYS A 65 6.61 -20.91 -1.68
CA LYS A 65 6.79 -20.12 -2.90
C LYS A 65 6.08 -18.77 -2.85
N PHE A 66 6.76 -17.73 -3.33
CA PHE A 66 6.17 -16.42 -3.57
C PHE A 66 5.57 -16.32 -4.99
N VAL A 67 4.28 -15.96 -5.09
CA VAL A 67 3.56 -15.93 -6.37
C VAL A 67 3.46 -14.52 -6.94
N ARG A 68 3.02 -13.53 -6.15
CA ARG A 68 2.77 -12.17 -6.63
C ARG A 68 2.73 -11.16 -5.47
N GLN A 69 3.22 -9.94 -5.72
CA GLN A 69 3.25 -8.86 -4.72
C GLN A 69 2.15 -7.78 -4.80
N SER A 70 1.34 -7.55 -5.82
CA SER A 70 0.78 -6.18 -6.05
C SER A 70 1.91 -5.17 -6.35
N GLN A 71 1.61 -4.07 -7.03
CA GLN A 71 2.63 -3.06 -7.27
C GLN A 71 2.74 -2.20 -6.02
N ASP A 72 3.97 -1.94 -5.58
CA ASP A 72 4.20 -0.96 -4.53
C ASP A 72 3.96 0.43 -5.15
N PRO A 73 2.93 1.15 -4.72
CA PRO A 73 2.67 2.44 -5.32
C PRO A 73 3.61 3.49 -4.69
N ARG A 74 4.42 3.15 -3.67
CA ARG A 74 5.45 4.05 -3.10
C ARG A 74 6.52 4.34 -4.15
N THR A 75 6.35 5.46 -4.85
CA THR A 75 7.42 6.19 -5.53
C THR A 75 8.18 7.12 -4.57
N CYS A 76 7.78 7.18 -3.31
CA CYS A 76 8.48 7.95 -2.29
C CYS A 76 9.68 7.13 -1.83
N GLN A 77 10.86 7.50 -2.34
CA GLN A 77 12.11 7.31 -1.61
C GLN A 77 11.85 7.68 -0.14
N VAL A 78 12.16 6.73 0.75
CA VAL A 78 12.14 6.95 2.20
C VAL A 78 13.01 8.14 2.58
#